data_AF-A0A2P6QQK5-F1
#
_entry.id   AF-A0A2P6QQK5-F1
#
_cell.length_a   1.000
_cell.length_b   1.000
_cell.length_c   1.000
_cell.angle_alpha   90.00
_cell.angle_beta   90.00
_cell.angle_gamma   90.00
#
_symmetry.space_group_name_H-M   'P 1'
#
loop_
_entity.id
_entity.type
_entity.pdbx_description
1 polymer ?
#
loop_
_entity_poly.entity_id
_entity_poly.type
_entity_poly.pdbx_seq_one_letter_code
_entity_poly.pdbx_strand_id
1 'polypeptide(L)'
;MSTATTLRSSSLMAILLLASLFVTLGSEKSAKESSPSACADELVRFSPCLSYVASAPNNLSDSPTSKCCEAFSSAADSGRAVCLCYLVQDPLMLGFPVTVARVLSLSSIFRSRNFTTISTFLQSLCSGS
;
A
#
# COMPACT_ATOMS: atom_id res chain seq x y z
N MET A 1 -56.72 4.13 34.67
CA MET A 1 -55.66 3.10 34.61
C MET A 1 -54.67 3.53 33.53
N SER A 2 -53.68 4.36 33.86
CA SER A 2 -52.77 4.96 32.86
C SER A 2 -51.34 5.05 33.42
N THR A 3 -50.73 3.91 33.78
CA THR A 3 -49.37 3.88 34.33
C THR A 3 -48.51 2.71 33.84
N ALA A 4 -48.96 1.95 32.83
CA ALA A 4 -48.22 0.75 32.38
C ALA A 4 -47.36 0.95 31.11
N THR A 5 -47.50 2.07 30.39
CA THR A 5 -46.89 2.22 29.05
C THR A 5 -45.54 2.94 29.06
N THR A 6 -45.21 3.66 30.13
CA THR A 6 -44.00 4.52 30.20
C THR A 6 -42.72 3.72 30.45
N LEU A 7 -42.82 2.56 31.11
CA LEU A 7 -41.65 1.75 31.49
C LEU A 7 -41.01 1.03 30.29
N ARG A 8 -41.83 0.60 29.33
CA ARG A 8 -41.40 -0.11 28.11
C ARG A 8 -40.65 0.81 27.14
N SER A 9 -41.04 2.08 27.08
CA SER A 9 -40.37 3.11 26.27
C SER A 9 -39.01 3.52 26.84
N SER A 10 -38.89 3.61 28.17
CA SER A 10 -37.64 3.98 28.84
C SER A 10 -36.54 2.94 28.64
N SER A 11 -36.90 1.65 28.68
CA SER A 11 -35.96 0.54 28.48
C SER A 11 -35.44 0.47 27.03
N LEU A 12 -36.30 0.73 26.04
CA LEU A 12 -35.91 0.75 24.62
C LEU A 12 -34.96 1.91 24.29
N MET A 13 -35.19 3.09 24.87
CA MET A 13 -34.29 4.24 24.72
C MET A 13 -32.94 4.01 25.39
N ALA A 14 -32.91 3.38 26.57
CA ALA A 14 -31.67 3.01 27.25
C ALA A 14 -30.84 2.00 26.45
N ILE A 15 -31.49 1.01 25.82
CA ILE A 15 -30.81 0.03 24.95
C ILE A 15 -30.26 0.70 23.67
N LEU A 16 -31.00 1.63 23.06
CA LEU A 16 -30.52 2.40 21.90
C LEU A 16 -29.30 3.27 22.25
N LEU A 17 -29.34 3.95 23.41
CA LEU A 17 -28.23 4.76 23.91
C LEU A 17 -26.98 3.92 24.21
N LEU A 18 -27.14 2.74 24.79
CA LEU A 18 -26.04 1.81 25.04
C LEU A 18 -25.45 1.25 23.74
N ALA A 19 -26.27 0.97 22.72
CA ALA A 19 -25.79 0.49 21.42
C ALA A 19 -24.98 1.54 20.64
N SER A 20 -25.31 2.83 20.79
CA SER A 20 -24.55 3.92 20.15
C SER A 20 -23.17 4.16 20.74
N LEU A 21 -22.89 3.71 21.98
CA LEU A 21 -21.60 3.92 22.64
C LEU A 21 -20.49 2.98 22.14
N PHE A 22 -20.82 1.88 21.47
CA PHE A 22 -19.85 0.88 21.01
C PHE A 22 -19.26 1.15 19.61
N VAL A 23 -19.69 2.21 18.91
CA VAL A 23 -19.33 2.47 17.50
C VAL A 23 -18.07 3.34 17.33
N THR A 24 -17.36 3.70 18.39
CA THR A 24 -16.22 4.64 18.30
C THR A 24 -14.82 4.02 18.31
N LEU A 25 -14.68 2.68 18.29
CA LEU A 25 -13.38 2.07 17.98
C LEU A 25 -13.25 1.80 16.48
N GLY A 26 -13.45 2.86 15.68
CA GLY A 26 -12.82 2.92 14.37
C GLY A 26 -11.33 3.00 14.60
N SER A 27 -10.60 1.92 14.29
CA SER A 27 -9.15 1.97 14.16
C SER A 27 -8.81 3.06 13.15
N GLU A 28 -8.44 4.22 13.67
CA GLU A 28 -7.79 5.27 12.90
C GLU A 28 -6.39 4.76 12.59
N LYS A 29 -6.31 3.81 11.64
CA LYS A 29 -5.11 3.69 10.82
C LYS A 29 -5.05 5.01 10.10
N SER A 30 -4.34 5.96 10.69
CA SER A 30 -3.88 7.16 10.02
C SER A 30 -3.14 6.67 8.79
N ALA A 31 -3.88 6.54 7.68
CA ALA A 31 -3.32 6.52 6.36
C ALA A 31 -2.70 7.89 6.25
N LYS A 32 -1.41 7.97 6.60
CA LYS A 32 -0.59 9.13 6.36
C LYS A 32 -0.79 9.43 4.89
N GLU A 33 -1.63 10.43 4.62
CA GLU A 33 -1.96 10.88 3.29
C GLU A 33 -0.60 11.19 2.66
N SER A 34 -0.15 10.28 1.79
CA SER A 34 1.14 10.40 1.16
C SER A 34 0.98 11.56 0.21
N SER A 35 1.34 12.75 0.67
CA SER A 35 1.33 13.93 -0.17
C SER A 35 2.06 13.57 -1.48
N PRO A 36 1.61 14.03 -2.66
CA PRO A 36 2.26 13.69 -3.93
C PRO A 36 3.78 13.93 -3.92
N SER A 37 4.22 14.93 -3.16
CA SER A 37 5.63 15.22 -2.90
C SER A 37 6.39 14.07 -2.24
N ALA A 38 5.76 13.31 -1.34
CA ALA A 38 6.38 12.18 -0.66
C ALA A 38 6.63 11.00 -1.61
N CYS A 39 5.85 10.83 -2.67
CA CYS A 39 6.12 9.77 -3.65
C CYS A 39 7.22 10.13 -4.65
N ALA A 40 7.44 11.42 -4.95
CA ALA A 40 8.57 11.83 -5.78
C ALA A 40 9.92 11.42 -5.17
N ASP A 41 10.12 11.72 -3.87
CA ASP A 41 11.31 11.27 -3.12
C ASP A 41 11.48 9.75 -3.11
N GLU A 42 10.37 9.01 -3.07
CA GLU A 42 10.40 7.55 -3.08
C GLU A 42 10.79 7.00 -4.46
N LEU A 43 10.26 7.59 -5.53
CA LEU A 43 10.62 7.24 -6.90
C LEU A 43 12.10 7.55 -7.20
N VAL A 44 12.64 8.63 -6.62
CA VAL A 44 14.09 8.93 -6.73
C VAL A 44 14.93 7.89 -5.97
N ARG A 45 14.50 7.48 -4.77
CA ARG A 45 15.15 6.39 -4.01
C ARG A 45 15.13 5.05 -4.75
N PHE A 46 14.17 4.86 -5.66
CA PHE A 46 14.07 3.68 -6.51
C PHE A 46 15.06 3.68 -7.70
N SER A 47 15.82 4.75 -7.92
CA SER A 47 16.81 4.84 -9.00
C SER A 47 17.80 3.66 -9.13
N PRO A 48 18.26 2.99 -8.05
CA PRO A 48 19.15 1.82 -8.17
C PRO A 48 18.50 0.60 -8.82
N CYS A 49 17.17 0.58 -8.97
CA CYS A 49 16.41 -0.49 -9.61
C CYS A 49 16.21 -0.29 -11.11
N LEU A 50 16.50 0.90 -11.65
CA LEU A 50 16.12 1.28 -13.02
C LEU A 50 16.77 0.41 -14.09
N SER A 51 18.03 0.03 -13.92
CA SER A 51 18.71 -0.87 -14.86
C SER A 51 18.04 -2.24 -14.98
N TYR A 52 17.34 -2.69 -13.94
CA TYR A 52 16.56 -3.93 -13.96
C TYR A 52 15.15 -3.72 -14.50
N VAL A 53 14.42 -2.71 -14.03
CA VAL A 53 13.00 -2.55 -14.38
C VAL A 53 12.76 -1.87 -15.73
N ALA A 54 13.73 -1.12 -16.25
CA ALA A 54 13.60 -0.45 -17.54
C ALA A 54 13.31 -1.46 -18.67
N SER A 55 12.69 -0.97 -19.74
CA SER A 55 12.64 -1.67 -21.02
C SER A 55 13.86 -1.30 -21.88
N ALA A 56 14.05 -2.00 -22.99
CA ALA A 56 15.10 -1.67 -23.95
C ALA A 56 15.00 -0.21 -24.40
N PRO A 57 16.14 0.49 -24.58
CA PRO A 57 17.53 0.01 -24.46
C PRO A 57 18.14 0.13 -23.04
N ASN A 58 17.37 0.58 -22.04
CA ASN A 58 17.87 0.91 -20.71
C ASN A 58 17.86 -0.27 -19.71
N ASN A 59 17.42 -1.45 -20.15
CA ASN A 59 17.39 -2.69 -19.37
C ASN A 59 18.79 -3.33 -19.23
N LEU A 60 19.73 -2.54 -18.69
CA LEU A 60 21.15 -2.90 -18.61
C LEU A 60 21.46 -4.05 -17.64
N SER A 61 20.48 -4.50 -16.86
CA SER A 61 20.63 -5.61 -15.92
C SER A 61 19.46 -6.59 -15.99
N ASP A 62 19.79 -7.88 -15.94
CA ASP A 62 18.80 -8.96 -15.84
C ASP A 62 18.44 -9.33 -14.39
N SER A 63 19.19 -8.80 -13.42
CA SER A 63 18.90 -8.95 -12.00
C SER A 63 19.01 -7.61 -11.28
N PRO A 64 18.23 -7.39 -10.21
CA PRO A 64 18.32 -6.14 -9.48
C PRO A 64 19.51 -6.15 -8.52
N THR A 65 20.10 -4.96 -8.29
CA THR A 65 21.29 -4.79 -7.46
C THR A 65 20.98 -4.92 -5.96
N SER A 66 21.99 -5.15 -5.11
CA SER A 66 21.82 -5.12 -3.64
C SER A 66 21.25 -3.79 -3.15
N LYS A 67 21.64 -2.68 -3.78
CA LYS A 67 21.09 -1.34 -3.49
C LYS A 67 19.62 -1.19 -3.89
N CYS A 68 19.20 -1.83 -4.98
CA CYS A 68 17.78 -1.93 -5.30
C CYS A 68 17.00 -2.70 -4.23
N CYS A 69 17.55 -3.82 -3.73
CA CYS A 69 16.94 -4.60 -2.65
C CYS A 69 16.72 -3.76 -1.40
N GLU A 70 17.75 -3.02 -1.00
CA GLU A 70 17.77 -2.17 0.19
C GLU A 70 16.73 -1.05 0.08
N ALA A 71 16.70 -0.35 -1.06
CA ALA A 71 15.72 0.70 -1.33
C ALA A 71 14.28 0.16 -1.31
N PHE A 72 14.03 -0.95 -2.01
CA PHE A 72 12.70 -1.57 -2.03
C PHE A 72 12.25 -2.04 -0.64
N SER A 73 13.15 -2.68 0.11
CA SER A 73 12.82 -3.18 1.46
C SER A 73 12.51 -2.02 2.41
N SER A 74 13.30 -0.94 2.35
CA SER A 74 13.05 0.28 3.12
C SER A 74 11.69 0.91 2.77
N ALA A 75 11.33 0.95 1.48
CA ALA A 75 10.03 1.42 1.01
C ALA A 75 8.88 0.54 1.52
N ALA A 76 9.06 -0.79 1.50
CA ALA A 76 8.07 -1.74 1.97
C ALA A 76 7.87 -1.65 3.49
N ASP A 77 8.95 -1.59 4.27
CA ASP A 77 8.91 -1.50 5.73
C ASP A 77 8.31 -0.17 6.21
N SER A 78 8.50 0.91 5.44
CA SER A 78 7.91 2.23 5.72
C SER A 78 6.50 2.43 5.13
N GLY A 79 5.95 1.43 4.44
CA GLY A 79 4.64 1.51 3.77
C GLY A 79 4.62 2.43 2.53
N ARG A 80 5.77 2.91 2.07
CA ARG A 80 5.92 3.81 0.91
C ARG A 80 6.06 3.08 -0.42
N ALA A 81 6.14 1.76 -0.41
CA ALA A 81 6.15 0.94 -1.62
C ALA A 81 4.91 1.16 -2.53
N VAL A 82 3.81 1.68 -1.99
CA VAL A 82 2.63 2.12 -2.77
C VAL A 82 2.99 3.19 -3.82
N CYS A 83 4.01 4.00 -3.58
CA CYS A 83 4.47 4.99 -4.55
C CYS A 83 5.02 4.37 -5.84
N LEU A 84 5.44 3.09 -5.82
CA LEU A 84 5.88 2.39 -7.03
C LEU A 84 4.71 2.08 -7.98
N CYS A 85 3.46 2.16 -7.50
CA CYS A 85 2.29 1.97 -8.34
C CYS A 85 2.16 3.05 -9.43
N TYR A 86 2.76 4.23 -9.25
CA TYR A 86 2.85 5.22 -10.33
C TYR A 86 3.59 4.69 -11.56
N LEU A 87 4.61 3.84 -11.38
CA LEU A 87 5.33 3.20 -12.49
C LEU A 87 4.53 2.05 -13.15
N VAL A 88 3.56 1.49 -12.42
CA VAL A 88 2.64 0.47 -12.94
C VAL A 88 1.53 1.13 -13.75
N GLN A 89 1.01 2.26 -13.26
CA GLN A 89 -0.07 3.01 -13.90
C GLN A 89 0.42 3.82 -15.11
N ASP A 90 1.57 4.46 -15.00
CA ASP A 90 2.21 5.18 -16.11
C ASP A 90 3.68 4.74 -16.26
N PRO A 91 3.93 3.70 -17.09
CA PRO A 91 5.25 3.15 -17.31
C PRO A 91 6.23 4.08 -18.04
N LEU A 92 5.78 5.25 -18.52
CA LEU A 92 6.63 6.22 -19.20
C LEU A 92 6.92 7.47 -18.35
N MET A 93 6.42 7.56 -17.12
CA MET A 93 6.61 8.74 -16.23
C MET A 93 8.07 9.16 -16.02
N LEU A 94 9.01 8.22 -16.13
CA LEU A 94 10.44 8.50 -15.95
C LEU A 94 11.13 9.05 -17.22
N GLY A 95 10.38 9.31 -18.29
CA GLY A 95 10.90 9.72 -19.59
C GLY A 95 11.45 8.57 -20.44
N PHE A 96 11.37 7.33 -19.93
CA PHE A 96 11.68 6.11 -20.66
C PHE A 96 10.73 4.98 -20.19
N PRO A 97 10.45 3.99 -21.05
CA PRO A 97 9.54 2.90 -20.69
C PRO A 97 10.16 1.97 -19.64
N VAL A 98 9.35 1.60 -18.65
CA VAL A 98 9.64 0.50 -17.73
C VAL A 98 8.78 -0.72 -18.02
N THR A 99 9.28 -1.90 -17.65
CA THR A 99 8.58 -3.16 -17.77
C THR A 99 7.78 -3.41 -16.49
N VAL A 100 6.46 -3.22 -16.54
CA VAL A 100 5.55 -3.38 -15.39
C VAL A 100 5.73 -4.72 -14.68
N ALA A 101 5.88 -5.82 -15.44
CA ALA A 101 6.12 -7.14 -14.87
C ALA A 101 7.40 -7.21 -14.03
N ARG A 102 8.48 -6.51 -14.44
CA ARG A 102 9.72 -6.43 -13.67
C ARG A 102 9.59 -5.53 -12.44
N VAL A 103 8.74 -4.49 -12.48
CA VAL A 103 8.43 -3.68 -11.29
C VAL A 103 7.70 -4.55 -10.25
N LEU A 104 6.65 -5.25 -10.67
CA LEU A 104 5.84 -6.10 -9.80
C LEU A 104 6.61 -7.32 -9.25
N SER A 105 7.60 -7.85 -9.99
CA SER A 105 8.41 -8.98 -9.54
C SER A 105 9.35 -8.65 -8.38
N LEU A 106 9.65 -7.37 -8.12
CA LEU A 106 10.59 -6.97 -7.05
C LEU A 106 10.15 -7.45 -5.67
N SER A 107 8.85 -7.44 -5.38
CA SER A 107 8.35 -7.99 -4.11
C SER A 107 8.63 -9.47 -3.96
N SER A 108 8.64 -10.21 -5.07
CA SER A 108 8.95 -11.64 -5.09
C SER A 108 10.44 -11.91 -4.90
N ILE A 109 11.31 -11.04 -5.43
CA ILE A 109 12.78 -11.26 -5.42
C ILE A 109 13.36 -10.95 -4.04
N PHE A 110 12.84 -9.95 -3.33
CA PHE A 110 13.49 -9.42 -2.13
C PHE A 110 12.87 -9.80 -0.81
N ARG A 111 11.60 -10.22 -0.79
CA ARG A 111 10.95 -10.59 0.46
C ARG A 111 11.22 -12.05 0.82
N SER A 112 12.47 -12.36 1.13
CA SER A 112 12.90 -13.66 1.66
C SER A 112 12.72 -13.75 3.19
N ARG A 113 11.49 -13.58 3.67
CA ARG A 113 11.05 -14.07 5.00
C ARG A 113 9.65 -14.69 4.87
N ASN A 114 9.59 -16.02 4.95
CA ASN A 114 8.42 -16.93 4.96
C ASN A 114 7.69 -17.16 3.62
N PHE A 115 8.04 -18.29 3.01
CA PHE A 115 7.90 -18.72 1.61
C PHE A 115 6.48 -19.01 1.07
N THR A 116 5.37 -18.63 1.71
CA THR A 116 4.04 -19.13 1.28
C THR A 116 3.10 -18.05 0.72
N THR A 117 3.46 -16.75 0.71
CA THR A 117 2.53 -15.66 0.31
C THR A 117 3.25 -14.41 -0.24
N ILE A 118 4.01 -14.49 -1.34
CA ILE A 118 4.98 -13.42 -1.67
C ILE A 118 4.95 -12.80 -3.10
N SER A 119 4.36 -13.39 -4.15
CA SER A 119 4.35 -12.72 -5.47
C SER A 119 3.32 -11.59 -5.61
N THR A 120 2.36 -11.49 -4.69
CA THR A 120 1.18 -10.62 -4.82
C THR A 120 1.28 -9.32 -4.05
N PHE A 121 2.40 -8.99 -3.39
CA PHE A 121 2.46 -7.79 -2.55
C PHE A 121 2.29 -6.50 -3.34
N LEU A 122 3.16 -6.21 -4.33
CA LEU A 122 2.97 -5.02 -5.16
C LEU A 122 1.69 -5.10 -6.01
N GLN A 123 1.34 -6.28 -6.53
CA GLN A 123 0.10 -6.48 -7.27
C GLN A 123 -1.12 -6.09 -6.42
N SER A 124 -1.18 -6.56 -5.16
CA SER A 124 -2.26 -6.27 -4.23
C SER A 124 -2.24 -4.81 -3.77
N LEU A 125 -1.06 -4.21 -3.62
CA LEU A 125 -0.93 -2.79 -3.25
C LEU A 125 -1.45 -1.89 -4.37
N CYS A 126 -1.10 -2.18 -5.62
CA CYS A 126 -1.46 -1.34 -6.75
C CYS A 126 -2.89 -1.58 -7.27
N SER A 127 -3.51 -2.73 -6.95
CA SER A 127 -4.92 -2.98 -7.27
C SER A 127 -5.91 -2.29 -6.32
N GLY A 128 -5.45 -1.78 -5.17
CA GLY A 128 -6.28 -1.15 -4.14
C GLY A 128 -6.22 0.38 -4.11
N SER A 129 -5.55 1.01 -5.10
CA SER A 129 -5.34 2.45 -5.19
C SER A 129 -6.01 3.06 -6.42
#